data_AF-A0A2U2B339-F1
#
_entry.id   AF-A0A2U2B339-F1
#
_cell.length_a   1.000
_cell.length_b   1.000
_cell.length_c   1.000
_cell.angle_alpha   90.00
_cell.angle_beta   90.00
_cell.angle_gamma   90.00
#
_symmetry.space_group_name_H-M   'P 1'
#
loop_
_entity.id
_entity.type
_entity.pdbx_description
1 polymer ?
#
loop_
_entity_poly.entity_id
_entity_poly.type
_entity_poly.pdbx_seq_one_letter_code
_entity_poly.pdbx_strand_id
1 'polypeptide(L)'
;MHYLKKQFNEQELALLFQAFGKKLFTRPQNGDITSAKVPNCNDCIFYFKPEYYEILANDLKSAHELGKFKQSNANEIWVSLLNEYLNAETVDRIEESNYTDYVTKVGMFWN
;
A
#
# COMPACT_ATOMS: atom_id res chain seq x y z
N MET A 1 -15.79 2.12 -12.95
CA MET A 1 -14.49 1.60 -12.45
C MET A 1 -14.32 2.21 -11.08
N HIS A 2 -14.09 1.40 -10.05
CA HIS A 2 -13.91 1.90 -8.68
C HIS A 2 -12.48 1.58 -8.21
N TYR A 3 -12.06 2.24 -7.15
CA TYR A 3 -10.76 2.10 -6.51
C TYR A 3 -10.94 1.96 -5.01
N LEU A 4 -9.95 1.34 -4.37
CA LEU A 4 -9.85 1.33 -2.92
C LEU A 4 -8.85 2.42 -2.52
N LYS A 5 -9.34 3.44 -1.83
CA LYS A 5 -8.59 4.63 -1.43
C LYS A 5 -8.11 4.46 0.01
N LYS A 6 -6.81 4.67 0.23
CA LYS A 6 -6.22 4.68 1.56
C LYS A 6 -5.05 5.65 1.65
N GLN A 7 -5.07 6.50 2.68
CA GLN A 7 -3.94 7.33 3.08
C GLN A 7 -3.00 6.53 3.96
N PHE A 8 -1.71 6.63 3.66
CA PHE A 8 -0.62 6.05 4.45
C PHE A 8 0.31 7.14 4.95
N ASN A 9 0.79 6.96 6.18
CA ASN A 9 1.83 7.81 6.74
C ASN A 9 3.24 7.37 6.29
N GLU A 10 4.26 8.16 6.62
CA GLU A 10 5.65 7.88 6.23
C GLU A 10 6.16 6.50 6.66
N GLN A 11 5.82 6.06 7.87
CA GLN A 11 6.31 4.79 8.43
C GLN A 11 5.69 3.59 7.71
N GLU A 12 4.39 3.65 7.45
CA GLU A 12 3.67 2.63 6.70
C GLU A 12 4.15 2.55 5.25
N LEU A 13 4.36 3.71 4.61
CA LEU A 13 4.91 3.80 3.26
C LEU A 13 6.30 3.17 3.19
N ALA A 14 7.17 3.46 4.16
CA ALA A 14 8.50 2.88 4.23
C ALA A 14 8.44 1.35 4.39
N LEU A 15 7.54 0.84 5.25
CA LEU A 15 7.35 -0.60 5.46
C LEU A 15 6.84 -1.29 4.19
N LEU A 16 5.81 -0.75 3.53
CA LEU A 16 5.30 -1.31 2.27
C LEU A 16 6.35 -1.28 1.17
N PHE A 17 7.05 -0.15 1.01
CA PHE A 17 8.13 -0.03 0.02
C PHE A 17 9.23 -1.08 0.24
N GLN A 18 9.66 -1.27 1.49
CA GLN A 18 10.64 -2.30 1.82
C GLN A 18 10.11 -3.72 1.62
N ALA A 19 8.84 -3.97 1.96
CA ALA A 19 8.21 -5.28 1.78
C ALA A 19 8.09 -5.65 0.30
N PHE A 20 7.70 -4.71 -0.57
CA PHE A 20 7.72 -4.89 -2.02
C PHE A 20 9.14 -5.10 -2.54
N GLY A 21 10.09 -4.26 -2.12
CA GLY A 21 11.50 -4.40 -2.48
C GLY A 21 12.08 -5.78 -2.11
N LYS A 22 11.71 -6.33 -0.96
CA LYS A 22 12.15 -7.66 -0.51
C LYS A 22 11.28 -8.82 -1.01
N LYS A 23 10.26 -8.55 -1.83
CA LYS A 23 9.29 -9.56 -2.32
C LYS A 23 8.62 -10.34 -1.18
N LEU A 24 8.38 -9.67 -0.04
CA LEU A 24 7.65 -10.25 1.09
C LEU A 24 6.15 -10.33 0.81
N PHE A 25 5.66 -9.42 -0.03
CA PHE A 25 4.32 -9.40 -0.62
C PHE A 25 4.45 -9.34 -2.14
N THR A 26 3.37 -9.67 -2.83
CA THR A 26 3.24 -9.53 -4.28
C THR A 26 3.55 -8.08 -4.65
N ARG A 27 4.53 -7.88 -5.54
CA ARG A 27 4.88 -6.54 -6.00
C ARG A 27 3.76 -6.01 -6.90
N PRO A 28 3.39 -4.72 -6.77
CA PRO A 28 2.46 -4.11 -7.71
C PRO A 28 3.07 -4.01 -9.10
N GLN A 29 2.21 -4.04 -10.11
CA GLN A 29 2.54 -3.74 -11.50
C GLN A 29 2.04 -2.35 -11.90
N ASN A 30 2.48 -1.87 -13.07
CA ASN A 30 2.03 -0.59 -13.60
C ASN A 30 0.49 -0.57 -13.71
N GLY A 31 -0.11 0.46 -13.11
CA GLY A 31 -1.54 0.68 -13.05
C GLY A 31 -2.24 0.04 -11.86
N ASP A 32 -1.58 -0.78 -11.05
CA ASP A 32 -2.21 -1.41 -9.87
C ASP A 32 -2.43 -0.43 -8.72
N ILE A 33 -1.52 0.53 -8.59
CA ILE A 33 -1.55 1.55 -7.55
C ILE A 33 -1.33 2.92 -8.19
N THR A 34 -2.35 3.76 -8.11
CA THR A 34 -2.19 5.19 -8.37
C THR A 34 -1.90 5.90 -7.04
N SER A 35 -0.88 6.73 -7.00
CA SER A 35 -0.43 7.45 -5.79
C SER A 35 -0.62 8.95 -5.97
N ALA A 36 -1.07 9.64 -4.92
CA ALA A 36 -1.20 11.09 -4.88
C ALA A 36 -0.61 11.63 -3.56
N LYS A 37 0.10 12.76 -3.64
CA LYS A 37 0.69 13.39 -2.46
C LYS A 37 -0.35 14.21 -1.71
N VAL A 38 -0.39 14.10 -0.38
CA VAL A 38 -1.20 15.00 0.45
C VAL A 38 -0.49 16.36 0.55
N PRO A 39 -1.16 17.51 0.28
CA PRO A 39 -0.55 18.82 0.44
C PRO A 39 -0.08 19.07 1.88
N ASN A 40 1.11 19.67 2.04
CA ASN A 40 1.70 20.04 3.33
C ASN A 40 1.98 18.89 4.31
N CYS A 41 1.87 17.64 3.87
CA CYS A 41 2.28 16.46 4.62
C CYS A 41 3.17 15.55 3.74
N ASN A 42 3.86 14.61 4.37
CA ASN A 42 4.62 13.57 3.69
C ASN A 42 3.80 12.28 3.49
N ASP A 43 2.54 12.29 3.92
CA ASP A 43 1.59 11.23 3.66
C ASP A 43 1.27 11.09 2.17
N CYS A 44 0.85 9.90 1.80
CA CYS A 44 0.47 9.58 0.42
C CYS A 44 -0.87 8.84 0.41
N ILE A 45 -1.75 9.24 -0.51
CA ILE A 45 -2.99 8.54 -0.79
C ILE A 45 -2.72 7.55 -1.91
N PHE A 46 -3.00 6.27 -1.67
CA PHE A 46 -3.01 5.25 -2.70
C PHE A 46 -4.45 4.93 -3.10
N TYR A 47 -4.62 4.75 -4.40
CA TYR A 47 -5.83 4.28 -5.06
C TYR A 47 -5.47 2.95 -5.70
N PHE A 48 -5.92 1.87 -5.09
CA PHE A 48 -5.66 0.50 -5.56
C PHE A 48 -6.72 0.09 -6.57
N LYS A 49 -6.31 -0.59 -7.63
CA LYS A 49 -7.24 -1.41 -8.42
C LYS A 49 -7.83 -2.51 -7.52
N PRO A 50 -9.13 -2.84 -7.66
CA PRO A 50 -9.78 -3.84 -6.81
C PRO A 50 -9.07 -5.19 -6.79
N GLU A 51 -8.61 -5.66 -7.96
CA GLU A 51 -7.94 -6.96 -8.08
C GLU A 51 -6.62 -7.00 -7.30
N TYR A 52 -5.83 -5.93 -7.40
CA TYR A 52 -4.56 -5.86 -6.68
C TYR A 52 -4.76 -5.59 -5.18
N TYR A 53 -5.80 -4.85 -4.81
CA TYR A 53 -6.16 -4.65 -3.41
C TYR A 53 -6.43 -5.99 -2.71
N GLU A 54 -7.18 -6.89 -3.35
CA GLU A 54 -7.47 -8.22 -2.81
C GLU A 54 -6.21 -9.07 -2.65
N ILE A 55 -5.30 -9.03 -3.62
CA ILE A 55 -4.01 -9.73 -3.56
C ILE A 55 -3.21 -9.26 -2.34
N LEU A 56 -3.02 -7.95 -2.19
CA LEU A 56 -2.24 -7.39 -1.08
C LEU A 56 -2.92 -7.62 0.27
N ALA A 57 -4.26 -7.53 0.34
CA ALA A 57 -5.02 -7.86 1.54
C ALA A 57 -4.77 -9.30 1.99
N ASN A 58 -4.76 -10.25 1.05
CA ASN A 58 -4.50 -11.66 1.34
C ASN A 58 -3.06 -11.90 1.79
N ASP A 59 -2.08 -11.23 1.17
CA ASP A 59 -0.67 -11.30 1.57
C ASP A 59 -0.47 -10.77 2.99
N LEU A 60 -1.07 -9.62 3.33
CA LEU A 60 -0.99 -9.02 4.66
C LEU A 60 -1.65 -9.90 5.73
N LYS A 61 -2.86 -10.42 5.46
CA LYS A 61 -3.56 -11.35 6.37
C LYS A 61 -2.75 -12.62 6.60
N SER A 62 -2.25 -13.24 5.52
CA SER A 62 -1.44 -14.46 5.61
C SER A 62 -0.16 -14.21 6.41
N ALA A 63 0.51 -13.08 6.20
CA ALA A 63 1.71 -12.72 6.96
C ALA A 63 1.42 -12.48 8.45
N HIS A 64 0.27 -11.89 8.78
CA HIS A 64 -0.19 -11.74 10.16
C HIS A 64 -0.46 -13.09 10.82
N GLU A 65 -1.24 -13.96 10.17
CA GLU A 65 -1.61 -15.29 10.67
C GLU A 65 -0.38 -16.19 10.89
N LEU A 66 0.62 -16.09 10.00
CA LEU A 66 1.89 -16.81 10.11
C LEU A 66 2.87 -16.17 11.13
N GLY A 67 2.47 -15.09 11.80
CA GLY A 67 3.29 -14.43 12.83
C GLY A 67 4.49 -13.65 12.28
N LYS A 68 4.57 -13.37 10.98
CA LYS A 68 5.70 -12.66 10.34
C LYS A 68 5.84 -11.22 10.86
N PHE A 69 4.73 -10.58 11.24
CA PHE A 69 4.73 -9.24 11.81
C PHE A 69 5.48 -9.19 13.16
N LYS A 70 5.32 -10.22 14.00
CA LYS A 70 6.02 -10.35 15.28
C LYS A 70 7.52 -10.51 15.09
N GLN A 71 7.93 -11.17 14.01
CA GLN A 71 9.33 -11.43 13.69
C GLN A 71 10.05 -10.21 13.10
N SER A 72 9.33 -9.17 12.65
CA SER A 72 9.91 -8.04 11.93
C SER A 72 10.34 -6.86 12.82
N ASN A 73 10.26 -6.99 14.15
CA ASN A 73 10.45 -5.89 15.12
C ASN A 73 9.54 -4.66 14.89
N ALA A 74 8.50 -4.78 14.06
CA ALA A 74 7.58 -3.70 13.70
C ALA A 74 6.11 -4.16 13.79
N ASN A 75 5.84 -5.08 14.72
CA ASN A 75 4.55 -5.76 14.83
C ASN A 75 3.37 -4.78 14.95
N GLU A 76 3.49 -3.79 15.84
CA GLU A 76 2.42 -2.82 16.10
C GLU A 76 2.07 -2.03 14.84
N ILE A 77 3.09 -1.58 14.08
CA ILE A 77 2.89 -0.83 12.85
C ILE A 77 2.25 -1.72 11.77
N TRP A 78 2.69 -2.97 11.62
CA TRP A 78 2.08 -3.89 10.67
C TRP A 78 0.63 -4.25 11.00
N VAL A 79 0.31 -4.43 12.28
CA VAL A 79 -1.07 -4.68 12.72
C VAL A 79 -1.95 -3.46 12.48
N SER A 80 -1.46 -2.25 12.80
CA SER A 80 -2.16 -1.00 12.49
C SER A 80 -2.40 -0.88 11.00
N LEU A 81 -1.36 -1.07 10.19
CA LEU A 81 -1.42 -1.00 8.74
C LEU A 81 -2.44 -1.99 8.18
N LEU A 82 -2.43 -3.25 8.61
CA LEU A 82 -3.40 -4.25 8.17
C LEU A 82 -4.83 -3.82 8.51
N ASN A 83 -5.10 -3.43 9.75
CA ASN A 83 -6.43 -3.03 10.18
C ASN A 83 -6.92 -1.82 9.38
N GLU A 84 -6.07 -0.83 9.18
CA GLU A 84 -6.41 0.36 8.42
C GLU A 84 -6.54 0.09 6.91
N TYR A 85 -5.72 -0.80 6.36
CA TYR A 85 -5.80 -1.23 4.96
C TYR A 85 -7.16 -1.87 4.65
N LEU A 86 -7.65 -2.71 5.56
CA LEU A 86 -8.95 -3.38 5.43
C LEU A 86 -10.16 -2.42 5.59
N ASN A 87 -9.92 -1.19 6.06
CA ASN A 87 -10.92 -0.13 6.14
C ASN A 87 -10.78 0.90 4.99
N ALA A 88 -10.16 0.52 3.86
CA ALA A 88 -10.05 1.38 2.70
C ALA A 88 -11.42 1.81 2.16
N GLU A 89 -11.52 3.06 1.72
CA GLU A 89 -12.75 3.63 1.18
C GLU A 89 -12.92 3.23 -0.28
N THR A 90 -14.10 2.76 -0.67
CA THR A 90 -14.40 2.54 -2.10
C THR A 90 -14.79 3.86 -2.75
N VAL A 91 -14.07 4.26 -3.81
CA VAL A 91 -14.31 5.50 -4.56
C VAL A 91 -14.44 5.23 -6.06
N ASP A 92 -15.34 5.93 -6.74
CA ASP A 92 -15.58 5.74 -8.18
C ASP A 92 -14.57 6.47 -9.08
N ARG A 93 -13.77 7.37 -8.52
CA ARG A 93 -12.78 8.15 -9.26
C ARG A 93 -11.64 8.60 -8.37
N ILE A 94 -10.50 8.89 -9.00
CA ILE A 94 -9.37 9.56 -8.36
C ILE A 94 -9.72 11.05 -8.31
N GLU A 95 -9.78 11.61 -7.11
CA GLU A 95 -10.19 13.00 -6.87
C GLU A 95 -9.01 13.97 -6.95
N GLU A 96 -7.79 13.45 -6.85
CA GLU A 96 -6.56 14.23 -6.85
C GLU A 96 -6.15 14.60 -8.27
N SER A 97 -5.59 15.79 -8.45
CA SER A 97 -5.10 16.26 -9.76
C SER A 97 -3.64 15.89 -10.04
N ASN A 98 -2.85 15.65 -8.98
CA ASN A 98 -1.41 15.35 -9.06
C ASN A 98 -1.13 13.88 -8.69
N TYR A 99 -1.79 12.95 -9.39
CA TYR A 99 -1.56 11.53 -9.20
C TYR A 99 -0.52 10.98 -10.18
N THR A 100 0.12 9.89 -9.79
CA THR A 100 1.07 9.15 -10.65
C THR A 100 1.03 7.67 -10.34
N ASP A 101 1.36 6.85 -11.32
CA ASP A 101 1.53 5.42 -11.13
C ASP A 101 2.68 5.16 -10.13
N TYR A 102 2.39 4.40 -9.08
CA TYR A 102 3.35 4.14 -8.01
C TYR A 102 4.58 3.38 -8.52
N VAL A 103 4.37 2.35 -9.34
CA VAL A 103 5.45 1.49 -9.85
C VAL A 103 6.36 2.26 -10.79
N THR A 104 5.82 3.13 -11.64
CA THR A 104 6.60 4.05 -12.47
C THR A 104 7.49 4.97 -11.63
N LYS A 105 7.00 5.42 -10.47
CA LYS A 105 7.74 6.33 -9.58
C LYS A 105 8.84 5.63 -8.77
N VAL A 106 8.58 4.44 -8.24
CA VAL A 106 9.47 3.80 -7.26
C VAL A 106 10.04 2.45 -7.69
N GLY A 107 9.52 1.85 -8.74
CA GLY A 107 9.88 0.51 -9.19
C GLY A 107 11.35 0.37 -9.56
N MET A 108 11.99 1.46 -10.03
CA MET A 108 13.43 1.48 -10.31
C MET A 108 14.33 1.25 -9.09
N PHE A 109 13.80 1.40 -7.87
CA PHE A 109 14.53 1.16 -6.64
C PHE A 109 14.38 -0.28 -6.11
N TRP A 110 13.53 -1.11 -6.74
CA TRP A 110 13.30 -2.49 -6.35
C TRP A 110 14.12 -3.46 -7.21
N ASN A 111 15.37 -3.68 -6.81
CA ASN A 111 16.23 -4.71 -7.41
C ASN A 111 15.71 -6.14 -7.13
#